data_AF-E9H6T1-F1
#
_entry.id   AF-E9H6T1-F1
#
_cell.length_a   1.000
_cell.length_b   1.000
_cell.length_c   1.000
_cell.angle_alpha   90.00
_cell.angle_beta   90.00
_cell.angle_gamma   90.00
#
_symmetry.space_group_name_H-M   'P 1'
#
loop_
_entity.id
_entity.type
_entity.pdbx_description
1 polymer ?
#
loop_
_entity_poly.entity_id
_entity_poly.type
_entity_poly.pdbx_seq_one_letter_code
_entity_poly.pdbx_strand_id
1 'polypeptide(L)'
;DDLPVFGVSLELAVQRSRCHDGIDLPVVVRCCIDYIEEHGLQQEGIFRSSGLKTRVVEMRRAYNNRENVSLKDVDPPIIASLLKQYLRELPDNILTNELLSKFEDASSIKDSQLQEETFSGLIRQLPVYNKTLLSWLMVLMEHVIEKERFNKMNVQNLSIVLCPTLNLTHRVLGCLFAYSRSLFAGTQIIKYIPPLSGVGVSLPDDLEAMATELKKQESLLAQIHGEMSVGSVAKHREEQLWEAQRIVTQLKRQLKHQAPTTVTSAP
;
A
#
# COMPACT_ATOMS: atom_id res chain seq x y z
N ASP A 1 7.39 19.78 -8.02
CA ASP A 1 6.43 18.99 -7.22
C ASP A 1 6.23 19.69 -5.89
N ASP A 2 5.09 20.36 -5.70
CA ASP A 2 4.86 21.12 -4.46
C ASP A 2 4.52 20.21 -3.26
N LEU A 3 4.02 18.98 -3.50
CA LEU A 3 3.66 17.99 -2.47
C LEU A 3 3.98 16.53 -2.89
N PRO A 4 5.26 16.13 -2.94
CA PRO A 4 5.66 14.81 -3.43
C PRO A 4 5.20 13.65 -2.53
N VAL A 5 5.00 12.47 -3.12
CA VAL A 5 4.72 11.18 -2.44
C VAL A 5 5.98 10.33 -2.34
N PHE A 6 6.84 10.40 -3.35
CA PHE A 6 8.17 9.80 -3.36
C PHE A 6 9.17 10.69 -2.65
N GLY A 7 10.20 10.12 -2.03
CA GLY A 7 11.28 10.91 -1.42
C GLY A 7 10.93 11.52 -0.05
N VAL A 8 9.80 11.13 0.56
CA VAL A 8 9.34 11.67 1.84
C VAL A 8 9.06 10.55 2.84
N SER A 9 8.91 10.88 4.12
CA SER A 9 8.62 9.88 5.14
C SER A 9 7.35 9.11 4.81
N LEU A 10 7.30 7.83 5.19
CA LEU A 10 6.18 6.95 4.86
C LEU A 10 4.87 7.47 5.44
N GLU A 11 4.88 7.99 6.67
CA GLU A 11 3.73 8.66 7.28
C GLU A 11 3.22 9.81 6.41
N LEU A 12 4.11 10.70 5.97
CA LEU A 12 3.73 11.84 5.14
C LEU A 12 3.21 11.38 3.77
N ALA A 13 3.83 10.37 3.16
CA ALA A 13 3.38 9.78 1.90
C ALA A 13 1.96 9.20 2.01
N VAL A 14 1.66 8.49 3.10
CA VAL A 14 0.31 7.96 3.40
C VAL A 14 -0.67 9.09 3.61
N GLN A 15 -0.35 10.08 4.44
CA GLN A 15 -1.22 11.24 4.67
C GLN A 15 -1.56 11.98 3.38
N ARG A 16 -0.58 12.10 2.48
CA ARG A 16 -0.67 12.73 1.17
C ARG A 16 -1.47 11.91 0.17
N SER A 17 -1.35 10.58 0.19
CA SER A 17 -1.92 9.68 -0.82
C SER A 17 -2.62 8.50 -0.16
N ARG A 18 -3.71 8.78 0.58
CA ARG A 18 -4.46 7.75 1.32
C ARG A 18 -5.28 6.88 0.38
N CYS A 19 -5.40 5.60 0.74
CA CYS A 19 -6.30 4.66 0.06
C CYS A 19 -7.75 4.73 0.58
N HIS A 20 -7.97 5.38 1.73
CA HIS A 20 -9.29 5.53 2.38
C HIS A 20 -10.00 4.23 2.78
N ASP A 21 -9.36 3.08 2.62
CA ASP A 21 -9.88 1.74 2.97
C ASP A 21 -9.43 1.27 4.37
N GLY A 22 -8.74 2.14 5.13
CA GLY A 22 -8.25 1.84 6.47
C GLY A 22 -6.90 1.11 6.51
N ILE A 23 -6.25 0.92 5.36
CA ILE A 23 -4.90 0.36 5.28
C ILE A 23 -3.90 1.51 5.12
N ASP A 24 -2.93 1.53 6.04
CA ASP A 24 -1.92 2.59 6.19
C ASP A 24 -0.78 2.49 5.17
N LEU A 25 -1.13 2.44 3.89
CA LEU A 25 -0.22 2.43 2.75
C LEU A 25 -0.59 3.51 1.74
N PRO A 26 0.40 4.11 1.05
CA PRO A 26 0.13 5.08 0.01
C PRO A 26 -0.42 4.39 -1.24
N VAL A 27 -1.29 5.07 -1.98
CA VAL A 27 -1.95 4.53 -3.19
C VAL A 27 -0.96 3.90 -4.17
N VAL A 28 0.20 4.53 -4.39
CA VAL A 28 1.23 3.99 -5.30
C VAL A 28 1.72 2.59 -4.89
N VAL A 29 1.89 2.34 -3.60
CA VAL A 29 2.33 1.02 -3.11
C VAL A 29 1.21 0.01 -3.29
N ARG A 30 -0.03 0.36 -2.91
CA ARG A 30 -1.19 -0.53 -3.07
C ARG A 30 -1.44 -0.93 -4.52
N CYS A 31 -1.48 0.05 -5.42
CA CYS A 31 -1.65 -0.21 -6.85
C CYS A 31 -0.50 -1.08 -7.41
N CYS A 32 0.75 -0.86 -6.98
CA CYS A 32 1.86 -1.71 -7.42
C CYS A 32 1.72 -3.16 -6.93
N ILE A 33 1.40 -3.36 -5.65
CA ILE A 33 1.26 -4.69 -5.05
C ILE A 33 0.11 -5.44 -5.72
N ASP A 34 -1.07 -4.83 -5.82
CA ASP A 34 -2.24 -5.46 -6.41
C ASP A 34 -2.02 -5.86 -7.87
N TYR A 35 -1.33 -5.00 -8.64
CA TYR A 35 -1.00 -5.30 -10.03
C TYR A 35 -0.04 -6.48 -10.15
N ILE A 36 0.95 -6.57 -9.26
CA ILE A 36 1.92 -7.68 -9.28
C ILE A 36 1.25 -8.98 -8.84
N GLU A 37 0.34 -8.94 -7.87
CA GLU A 37 -0.51 -10.08 -7.49
C GLU A 37 -1.33 -10.60 -8.68
N GLU A 38 -1.96 -9.69 -9.44
CA GLU A 38 -2.87 -10.08 -10.53
C GLU A 38 -2.14 -10.50 -11.80
N HIS A 39 -1.03 -9.84 -12.15
CA HIS A 39 -0.37 -9.98 -13.45
C HIS A 39 1.12 -10.36 -13.37
N GLY A 40 1.76 -10.16 -12.23
CA GLY A 40 3.22 -10.28 -12.07
C GLY A 40 3.70 -11.62 -11.53
N LEU A 41 2.87 -12.40 -10.83
CA LEU A 41 3.33 -13.60 -10.13
C LEU A 41 3.90 -14.70 -11.05
N GLN A 42 3.48 -14.76 -12.32
CA GLN A 42 4.01 -15.72 -13.29
C GLN A 42 5.03 -15.12 -14.26
N GLN A 43 5.29 -13.80 -14.18
CA GLN A 43 6.24 -13.12 -15.05
C GLN A 43 7.67 -13.57 -14.75
N GLU A 44 8.35 -14.16 -15.74
CA GLU A 44 9.75 -14.55 -15.61
C GLU A 44 10.63 -13.36 -15.24
N GLY A 45 11.43 -13.54 -14.19
CA GLY A 45 12.36 -12.54 -13.68
C GLY A 45 11.68 -11.33 -13.03
N ILE A 46 10.44 -11.44 -12.54
CA ILE A 46 9.78 -10.35 -11.81
C ILE A 46 10.70 -9.82 -10.68
N PHE A 47 10.71 -8.50 -10.47
CA PHE A 47 11.70 -7.75 -9.67
C PHE A 47 13.14 -7.75 -10.20
N ARG A 48 13.66 -8.84 -10.78
CA ARG A 48 15.01 -8.88 -11.35
C ARG A 48 15.12 -8.06 -12.64
N SER A 49 14.19 -8.27 -13.56
CA SER A 49 14.12 -7.54 -14.83
C SER A 49 13.82 -6.06 -14.58
N SER A 50 14.56 -5.19 -15.26
CA SER A 50 14.33 -3.75 -15.18
C SER A 50 13.25 -3.33 -16.17
N GLY A 51 12.25 -2.61 -15.69
CA GLY A 51 11.27 -1.98 -16.56
C GLY A 51 11.85 -0.80 -17.33
N LEU A 52 11.11 -0.34 -18.35
CA LEU A 52 11.49 0.81 -19.15
C LEU A 52 11.58 2.07 -18.27
N LYS A 53 12.81 2.59 -18.09
CA LYS A 53 13.11 3.70 -17.16
C LYS A 53 12.25 4.95 -17.42
N THR A 54 12.02 5.30 -18.69
CA THR A 54 11.21 6.46 -19.06
C THR A 54 9.78 6.34 -18.55
N ARG A 55 9.18 5.14 -18.65
CA ARG A 55 7.84 4.86 -18.14
C ARG A 55 7.78 4.90 -16.63
N VAL A 56 8.79 4.38 -15.94
CA VAL A 56 8.87 4.45 -14.46
C VAL A 56 8.95 5.91 -13.98
N VAL A 57 9.77 6.74 -14.63
CA VAL A 57 9.90 8.18 -14.32
C VAL A 57 8.58 8.93 -14.55
N GLU A 58 7.90 8.64 -15.67
CA GLU A 58 6.59 9.21 -15.97
C GLU A 58 5.56 8.85 -14.91
N MET A 59 5.44 7.57 -14.53
CA MET A 59 4.50 7.12 -13.51
C MET A 59 4.81 7.70 -12.14
N ARG A 60 6.09 7.77 -11.76
CA ARG A 60 6.53 8.44 -10.52
C ARG A 60 6.04 9.89 -10.48
N ARG A 61 6.21 10.63 -11.57
CA ARG A 61 5.75 12.02 -11.67
C ARG A 61 4.23 12.12 -11.54
N ALA A 62 3.49 11.25 -12.23
CA ALA A 62 2.03 11.21 -12.15
C ALA A 62 1.54 10.95 -10.71
N TYR A 63 2.15 10.00 -10.00
CA TYR A 63 1.83 9.74 -8.58
C TYR A 63 2.19 10.91 -7.66
N ASN A 64 3.33 11.57 -7.87
CA ASN A 64 3.69 12.78 -7.12
C ASN A 64 2.65 13.89 -7.31
N ASN A 65 2.14 14.05 -8.53
CA ASN A 65 1.13 15.04 -8.90
C ASN A 65 -0.30 14.66 -8.53
N ARG A 66 -0.53 13.47 -7.95
CA ARG A 66 -1.89 12.91 -7.68
C ARG A 66 -2.75 12.76 -8.93
N GLU A 67 -2.11 12.53 -10.06
CA GLU A 67 -2.81 12.20 -11.30
C GLU A 67 -3.38 10.78 -11.22
N ASN A 68 -4.46 10.51 -11.95
CA ASN A 68 -5.00 9.17 -12.05
C ASN A 68 -4.11 8.31 -12.94
N VAL A 69 -3.38 7.36 -12.35
CA VAL A 69 -2.44 6.49 -13.06
C VAL A 69 -3.13 5.20 -13.47
N SER A 70 -3.42 5.06 -14.76
CA SER A 70 -3.89 3.79 -15.32
C SER A 70 -2.73 2.80 -15.42
N LEU A 71 -2.88 1.64 -14.78
CA LEU A 71 -1.96 0.51 -14.89
C LEU A 71 -2.32 -0.46 -16.02
N LYS A 72 -3.38 -0.18 -16.77
CA LYS A 72 -3.78 -1.00 -17.93
C LYS A 72 -2.65 -1.04 -18.96
N ASP A 73 -2.39 -2.22 -19.49
CA ASP A 73 -1.40 -2.47 -20.55
C ASP A 73 0.05 -2.10 -20.15
N VAL A 74 0.37 -2.07 -18.85
CA VAL A 74 1.73 -1.81 -18.36
C VAL A 74 2.44 -3.11 -18.03
N ASP A 75 3.65 -3.33 -18.56
CA ASP A 75 4.37 -4.58 -18.27
C ASP A 75 4.72 -4.72 -16.78
N PRO A 76 4.57 -5.92 -16.18
CA PRO A 76 4.88 -6.15 -14.75
C PRO A 76 6.29 -5.71 -14.31
N PRO A 77 7.37 -5.84 -15.11
CA PRO A 77 8.69 -5.32 -14.75
C PRO A 77 8.74 -3.79 -14.53
N ILE A 78 7.87 -3.02 -15.19
CA ILE A 78 7.75 -1.57 -14.99
C ILE A 78 7.17 -1.29 -13.60
N ILE A 79 6.10 -1.99 -13.24
CA ILE A 79 5.44 -1.83 -11.93
C ILE A 79 6.36 -2.29 -10.79
N ALA A 80 7.03 -3.43 -10.95
CA ALA A 80 8.05 -3.89 -9.99
C ALA A 80 9.19 -2.88 -9.84
N SER A 81 9.62 -2.24 -10.94
CA SER A 81 10.65 -1.20 -10.91
C SER A 81 10.18 0.08 -10.21
N LEU A 82 8.92 0.47 -10.40
CA LEU A 82 8.30 1.59 -9.71
C LEU A 82 8.19 1.34 -8.19
N LEU A 83 7.76 0.14 -7.78
CA LEU A 83 7.71 -0.24 -6.36
C LEU A 83 9.11 -0.23 -5.73
N LYS A 84 10.12 -0.83 -6.40
CA LYS A 84 11.51 -0.75 -5.94
C LYS A 84 12.00 0.70 -5.86
N GLN A 85 11.62 1.54 -6.81
CA GLN A 85 12.00 2.95 -6.80
C GLN A 85 11.38 3.70 -5.62
N TYR A 86 10.10 3.45 -5.32
CA TYR A 86 9.46 4.00 -4.14
C TYR A 86 10.21 3.61 -2.86
N LEU A 87 10.51 2.32 -2.69
CA LEU A 87 11.20 1.79 -1.52
C LEU A 87 12.61 2.38 -1.33
N ARG A 88 13.38 2.52 -2.42
CA ARG A 88 14.74 3.12 -2.37
C ARG A 88 14.74 4.61 -2.05
N GLU A 89 13.66 5.32 -2.41
CA GLU A 89 13.55 6.76 -2.20
C GLU A 89 12.99 7.12 -0.82
N LEU A 90 12.64 6.13 0.02
CA LEU A 90 12.28 6.42 1.40
C LEU A 90 13.47 7.07 2.13
N PRO A 91 13.26 8.17 2.88
CA PRO A 91 14.34 8.84 3.61
C PRO A 91 14.88 8.00 4.76
N ASP A 92 14.02 7.16 5.35
CA ASP A 92 14.37 6.23 6.42
C ASP A 92 14.18 4.79 5.96
N ASN A 93 14.99 3.88 6.51
CA ASN A 93 14.84 2.45 6.27
C ASN A 93 13.43 1.99 6.65
N ILE A 94 12.88 1.00 5.93
CA ILE A 94 11.59 0.37 6.27
C ILE A 94 11.59 -0.20 7.70
N LEU A 95 12.74 -0.68 8.17
CA LEU A 95 12.96 -1.16 9.53
C LEU A 95 13.31 -0.04 10.52
N THR A 96 13.30 1.23 10.09
CA THR A 96 13.83 2.41 10.79
C THR A 96 15.33 2.36 11.03
N ASN A 97 15.99 3.51 11.03
CA ASN A 97 17.44 3.57 11.27
C ASN A 97 17.80 3.16 12.72
N GLU A 98 16.89 3.36 13.68
CA GLU A 98 17.09 3.03 15.09
C GLU A 98 17.03 1.53 15.39
N LEU A 99 16.16 0.79 14.71
CA LEU A 99 16.00 -0.66 14.93
C LEU A 99 16.86 -1.50 13.98
N LEU A 100 17.38 -0.93 12.89
CA LEU A 100 18.16 -1.66 11.90
C LEU A 100 19.36 -2.42 12.51
N SER A 101 20.12 -1.78 13.41
CA SER A 101 21.23 -2.44 14.11
C SER A 101 20.77 -3.63 14.96
N LYS A 102 19.61 -3.51 15.63
CA LYS A 102 19.03 -4.59 16.42
C LYS A 102 18.58 -5.77 15.56
N PHE A 103 18.08 -5.50 14.34
CA PHE A 103 17.78 -6.55 13.37
C PHE A 103 19.05 -7.28 12.90
N GLU A 104 20.13 -6.54 12.65
CA GLU A 104 21.42 -7.14 12.29
C GLU A 104 21.96 -8.04 13.42
N ASP A 105 21.91 -7.57 14.67
CA ASP A 105 22.30 -8.35 15.85
C ASP A 105 21.43 -9.62 16.00
N ALA A 106 20.11 -9.46 15.86
CA ALA A 106 19.16 -10.57 15.91
C ALA A 106 19.43 -11.61 14.81
N SER A 107 19.84 -11.18 13.61
CA SER A 107 20.21 -12.07 12.50
C SER A 107 21.45 -12.95 12.79
N SER A 108 22.16 -12.69 13.90
CA SER A 108 23.31 -13.47 14.38
C SER A 108 22.99 -14.45 15.50
N ILE A 109 21.74 -14.46 15.99
CA ILE A 109 21.28 -15.46 16.95
C ILE A 109 21.27 -16.84 16.27
N LYS A 110 21.90 -17.83 16.93
CA LYS A 110 22.01 -19.20 16.40
C LYS A 110 20.77 -20.04 16.66
N ASP A 111 20.08 -19.79 17.76
CA ASP A 111 18.83 -20.44 18.11
C ASP A 111 17.69 -19.85 17.25
N SER A 112 17.12 -20.66 16.37
CA SER A 112 16.08 -20.23 15.45
C SER A 112 14.81 -19.75 16.16
N GLN A 113 14.43 -20.37 17.28
CA GLN A 113 13.23 -19.97 18.03
C GLN A 113 13.45 -18.60 18.67
N LEU A 114 14.58 -18.42 19.36
CA LEU A 114 14.92 -17.13 19.96
C LEU A 114 15.12 -16.04 18.90
N GLN A 115 15.68 -16.39 17.73
CA GLN A 115 15.83 -15.47 16.62
C GLN A 115 14.46 -14.99 16.11
N GLU A 116 13.54 -15.92 15.85
CA GLU A 116 12.19 -15.61 15.40
C GLU A 116 11.43 -14.75 16.42
N GLU A 117 11.49 -15.10 17.70
CA GLU A 117 10.87 -14.32 18.78
C GLU A 117 11.43 -12.90 18.86
N THR A 118 12.75 -12.75 18.71
CA THR A 118 13.41 -11.44 18.70
C THR A 118 12.96 -10.60 17.51
N PHE A 119 12.91 -11.19 16.30
CA PHE A 119 12.38 -10.51 15.10
C PHE A 119 10.92 -10.08 15.29
N SER A 120 10.09 -10.95 15.87
CA SER A 120 8.69 -10.63 16.20
C SER A 120 8.59 -9.43 17.15
N GLY A 121 9.42 -9.41 18.20
CA GLY A 121 9.50 -8.31 19.15
C GLY A 121 9.95 -6.98 18.51
N LEU A 122 10.90 -7.02 17.58
CA LEU A 122 11.37 -5.84 16.85
C LEU A 122 10.31 -5.32 15.86
N ILE A 123 9.62 -6.21 15.14
CA ILE A 123 8.54 -5.83 14.22
C ILE A 123 7.38 -5.15 14.96
N ARG A 124 7.09 -5.57 16.20
CA ARG A 124 6.07 -4.91 17.04
C ARG A 124 6.45 -3.50 17.49
N GLN A 125 7.75 -3.17 17.51
CA GLN A 125 8.24 -1.83 17.85
C GLN A 125 8.24 -0.88 16.64
N LEU A 126 8.09 -1.40 15.42
CA LEU A 126 8.04 -0.56 14.23
C LEU A 126 6.82 0.38 14.26
N PRO A 127 6.96 1.62 13.75
CA PRO A 127 5.82 2.48 13.48
C PRO A 127 4.76 1.76 12.63
N VAL A 128 3.48 2.09 12.85
CA VAL A 128 2.34 1.40 12.21
C VAL A 128 2.47 1.38 10.68
N TYR A 129 2.85 2.51 10.08
CA TYR A 129 3.07 2.62 8.64
C TYR A 129 4.18 1.68 8.14
N ASN A 130 5.32 1.67 8.83
CA ASN A 130 6.48 0.82 8.51
C ASN A 130 6.15 -0.66 8.64
N LYS A 131 5.50 -1.04 9.73
CA LYS A 131 5.05 -2.41 9.97
C LYS A 131 4.09 -2.87 8.88
N THR A 132 3.13 -2.03 8.50
CA THR A 132 2.15 -2.36 7.44
C THR A 132 2.85 -2.55 6.10
N LEU A 133 3.75 -1.63 5.73
CA LEU A 133 4.52 -1.73 4.48
C LEU A 133 5.39 -2.98 4.46
N LEU A 134 6.08 -3.28 5.56
CA LEU A 134 6.93 -4.47 5.67
C LEU A 134 6.10 -5.73 5.52
N SER A 135 4.97 -5.81 6.21
CA SER A 135 4.12 -7.00 6.20
C SER A 135 3.56 -7.28 4.81
N TRP A 136 3.04 -6.25 4.13
CA TRP A 136 2.52 -6.39 2.76
C TRP A 136 3.61 -6.74 1.76
N LEU A 137 4.81 -6.15 1.91
CA LEU A 137 5.94 -6.46 1.04
C LEU A 137 6.40 -7.90 1.22
N MET A 138 6.53 -8.39 2.46
CA MET A 138 6.99 -9.75 2.74
C MET A 138 5.98 -10.79 2.25
N VAL A 139 4.68 -10.56 2.45
CA VAL A 139 3.62 -11.43 1.91
C VAL A 139 3.65 -11.47 0.37
N LEU A 140 3.81 -10.32 -0.30
CA LEU A 140 3.95 -10.29 -1.76
C LEU A 140 5.17 -11.10 -2.22
N MET A 141 6.31 -10.97 -1.55
CA MET A 141 7.51 -11.73 -1.90
C MET A 141 7.31 -13.23 -1.67
N GLU A 142 6.61 -13.63 -0.61
CA GLU A 142 6.22 -15.02 -0.38
C GLU A 142 5.39 -15.56 -1.54
N HIS A 143 4.35 -14.84 -1.98
CA HIS A 143 3.54 -15.25 -3.14
C HIS A 143 4.37 -15.36 -4.44
N VAL A 144 5.34 -14.47 -4.65
CA VAL A 144 6.29 -14.57 -5.78
C VAL A 144 7.13 -15.84 -5.67
N ILE A 145 7.69 -16.14 -4.49
CA ILE A 145 8.50 -17.35 -4.25
C ILE A 145 7.65 -18.60 -4.47
N GLU A 146 6.39 -18.62 -4.03
CA GLU A 146 5.49 -19.76 -4.25
C GLU A 146 5.20 -20.04 -5.73
N LYS A 147 5.39 -19.04 -6.61
CA LYS A 147 5.30 -19.19 -8.07
C LYS A 147 6.65 -19.34 -8.76
N GLU A 148 7.73 -19.63 -8.02
CA GLU A 148 9.11 -19.79 -8.53
C GLU A 148 9.18 -20.68 -9.79
N ARG A 149 8.39 -21.75 -9.84
CA ARG A 149 8.35 -22.67 -11.00
C ARG A 149 8.11 -21.96 -12.34
N PHE A 150 7.34 -20.86 -12.33
CA PHE A 150 7.05 -20.04 -13.51
C PHE A 150 7.98 -18.83 -13.60
N ASN A 151 8.01 -18.00 -12.55
CA ASN A 151 8.70 -16.72 -12.59
C ASN A 151 10.24 -16.83 -12.40
N LYS A 152 10.76 -18.00 -12.00
CA LYS A 152 12.18 -18.29 -11.76
C LYS A 152 12.83 -17.46 -10.63
N MET A 153 12.02 -16.90 -9.74
CA MET A 153 12.46 -16.08 -8.61
C MET A 153 12.34 -16.85 -7.30
N ASN A 154 13.48 -17.35 -6.82
CA ASN A 154 13.61 -17.97 -5.50
C ASN A 154 14.06 -16.96 -4.44
N VAL A 155 14.14 -17.40 -3.18
CA VAL A 155 14.57 -16.59 -2.02
C VAL A 155 15.92 -15.90 -2.29
N GLN A 156 16.89 -16.61 -2.86
CA GLN A 156 18.22 -16.08 -3.15
C GLN A 156 18.18 -14.99 -4.24
N ASN A 157 17.46 -15.25 -5.34
CA ASN A 157 17.32 -14.33 -6.47
C ASN A 157 16.61 -13.05 -6.04
N LEU A 158 15.54 -13.15 -5.24
CA LEU A 158 14.86 -11.99 -4.68
C LEU A 158 15.75 -11.24 -3.69
N SER A 159 16.49 -11.95 -2.84
CA SER A 159 17.41 -11.32 -1.88
C SER A 159 18.44 -10.44 -2.57
N ILE A 160 19.05 -10.90 -3.67
CA ILE A 160 20.03 -10.14 -4.46
C ILE A 160 19.44 -8.81 -4.96
N VAL A 161 18.17 -8.81 -5.35
CA VAL A 161 17.50 -7.62 -5.90
C VAL A 161 16.98 -6.69 -4.79
N LEU A 162 16.47 -7.26 -3.70
CA LEU A 162 15.78 -6.52 -2.64
C LEU A 162 16.72 -5.99 -1.57
N CYS A 163 17.84 -6.65 -1.28
CA CYS A 163 18.85 -6.13 -0.34
C CYS A 163 19.29 -4.69 -0.68
N PRO A 164 19.76 -4.39 -1.91
CA PRO A 164 20.10 -3.01 -2.26
C PRO A 164 18.88 -2.09 -2.39
N THR A 165 17.67 -2.65 -2.59
CA THR A 165 16.43 -1.86 -2.66
C THR A 165 15.99 -1.38 -1.28
N LEU A 166 16.10 -2.24 -0.27
CA LEU A 166 15.66 -1.99 1.11
C LEU A 166 16.81 -1.52 2.02
N ASN A 167 18.04 -1.48 1.51
CA ASN A 167 19.25 -1.26 2.29
C ASN A 167 19.34 -2.20 3.50
N LEU A 168 19.12 -3.50 3.26
CA LEU A 168 19.18 -4.56 4.27
C LEU A 168 20.29 -5.56 3.89
N THR A 169 20.87 -6.21 4.89
CA THR A 169 21.77 -7.33 4.62
C THR A 169 21.00 -8.58 4.19
N HIS A 170 21.69 -9.47 3.48
CA HIS A 170 21.16 -10.78 3.11
C HIS A 170 20.73 -11.61 4.33
N ARG A 171 21.34 -11.38 5.49
CA ARG A 171 21.05 -12.11 6.73
C ARG A 171 19.71 -11.69 7.29
N VAL A 172 19.50 -10.38 7.45
CA VAL A 172 18.21 -9.84 7.93
C VAL A 172 17.08 -10.21 7.00
N LEU A 173 17.25 -10.00 5.69
CA LEU A 173 16.21 -10.34 4.72
C LEU A 173 15.96 -11.86 4.64
N GLY A 174 17.01 -12.66 4.79
CA GLY A 174 16.89 -14.12 4.89
C GLY A 174 16.04 -14.56 6.08
N CYS A 175 16.24 -13.97 7.25
CA CYS A 175 15.39 -14.22 8.43
C CYS A 175 13.93 -13.78 8.19
N LEU A 176 13.71 -12.61 7.57
CA LEU A 176 12.36 -12.15 7.24
C LEU A 176 11.63 -13.11 6.30
N PHE A 177 12.32 -13.68 5.31
CA PHE A 177 11.74 -14.71 4.43
C PHE A 177 11.52 -16.02 5.16
N ALA A 178 12.48 -16.49 5.95
CA ALA A 178 12.39 -17.76 6.67
C ALA A 178 11.21 -17.78 7.65
N TYR A 179 10.95 -16.66 8.33
CA TYR A 179 9.90 -16.53 9.32
C TYR A 179 8.65 -15.80 8.80
N SER A 180 8.53 -15.55 7.49
CA SER A 180 7.45 -14.74 6.88
C SER A 180 6.06 -15.20 7.35
N ARG A 181 5.78 -16.50 7.24
CA ARG A 181 4.50 -17.11 7.61
C ARG A 181 4.10 -16.89 9.06
N SER A 182 5.06 -16.84 9.96
CA SER A 182 4.82 -16.65 11.39
C SER A 182 4.75 -15.17 11.75
N LEU A 183 5.74 -14.38 11.29
CA LEU A 183 5.84 -12.95 11.56
C LEU A 183 4.66 -12.15 10.99
N PHE A 184 4.11 -12.60 9.85
CA PHE A 184 3.06 -11.89 9.11
C PHE A 184 1.78 -12.70 8.92
N ALA A 185 1.54 -13.74 9.72
CA ALA A 185 0.37 -14.65 9.62
C ALA A 185 -0.99 -13.95 9.51
N GLY A 186 -1.15 -12.78 10.14
CA GLY A 186 -2.39 -12.00 10.11
C GLY A 186 -2.52 -11.03 8.94
N THR A 187 -1.55 -10.99 8.03
CA THR A 187 -1.53 -10.06 6.89
C THR A 187 -2.07 -10.75 5.66
N GLN A 188 -3.06 -10.14 5.03
CA GLN A 188 -3.60 -10.59 3.75
C GLN A 188 -3.58 -9.42 2.77
N ILE A 189 -3.13 -9.69 1.54
CA ILE A 189 -3.18 -8.71 0.46
C ILE A 189 -4.62 -8.64 -0.04
N ILE A 190 -5.28 -7.54 0.30
CA ILE A 190 -6.65 -7.25 -0.13
C ILE A 190 -6.59 -6.26 -1.28
N LYS A 191 -7.27 -6.58 -2.39
CA LYS A 191 -7.30 -5.71 -3.58
C LYS A 191 -7.85 -4.33 -3.20
N TYR A 192 -7.09 -3.29 -3.54
CA TYR A 192 -7.49 -1.91 -3.35
C TYR A 192 -8.67 -1.57 -4.25
N ILE A 193 -9.69 -0.99 -3.63
CA ILE A 193 -10.87 -0.45 -4.32
C ILE A 193 -10.92 1.05 -3.98
N PRO A 194 -10.62 1.93 -4.94
CA PRO A 194 -10.63 3.38 -4.70
C PRO A 194 -12.04 3.88 -4.34
N PRO A 195 -12.16 5.04 -3.68
CA PRO A 195 -13.44 5.71 -3.53
C PRO A 195 -14.10 5.90 -4.90
N LEU A 196 -15.42 5.70 -4.96
CA LEU A 196 -16.20 5.94 -6.16
C LEU A 196 -16.00 7.37 -6.67
N SER A 197 -15.77 7.50 -7.97
CA SER A 197 -15.50 8.78 -8.64
C SER A 197 -16.17 8.80 -10.01
N GLY A 198 -16.66 9.96 -10.45
CA GLY A 198 -17.30 10.14 -11.76
C GLY A 198 -18.80 10.41 -11.73
N VAL A 199 -19.33 10.85 -12.88
CA VAL A 199 -20.75 11.19 -13.07
C VAL A 199 -21.54 9.94 -13.45
N GLY A 200 -22.61 9.63 -12.71
CA GLY A 200 -23.50 8.51 -13.01
C GLY A 200 -23.06 7.16 -12.43
N VAL A 201 -22.13 7.15 -11.47
CA VAL A 201 -21.72 5.94 -10.76
C VAL A 201 -22.91 5.32 -10.02
N SER A 202 -23.16 4.04 -10.27
CA SER A 202 -24.14 3.25 -9.52
C SER A 202 -23.65 3.06 -8.08
N LEU A 203 -24.48 3.45 -7.11
CA LEU A 203 -24.19 3.21 -5.70
C LEU A 203 -24.35 1.72 -5.38
N PRO A 204 -23.61 1.19 -4.40
CA PRO A 204 -23.83 -0.17 -3.94
C PRO A 204 -25.25 -0.36 -3.41
N ASP A 205 -25.86 -1.52 -3.68
CA ASP A 205 -27.21 -1.83 -3.18
C ASP A 205 -27.20 -2.44 -1.76
N ASP A 206 -26.05 -2.97 -1.33
CA ASP A 206 -25.85 -3.60 -0.03
C ASP A 206 -25.53 -2.57 1.07
N LEU A 207 -26.17 -2.71 2.23
CA LEU A 207 -25.96 -1.88 3.42
C LEU A 207 -24.49 -1.81 3.87
N GLU A 208 -23.79 -2.94 3.90
CA GLU A 208 -22.39 -3.01 4.32
C GLU A 208 -21.47 -2.35 3.28
N ALA A 209 -21.73 -2.58 2.00
CA ALA A 209 -20.98 -1.94 0.92
C ALA A 209 -21.21 -0.42 0.89
N MET A 210 -22.44 0.03 1.11
CA MET A 210 -22.77 1.45 1.26
C MET A 210 -22.09 2.09 2.47
N ALA A 211 -22.07 1.41 3.62
CA ALA A 211 -21.40 1.92 4.81
C ALA A 211 -19.87 2.01 4.62
N THR A 212 -19.29 1.00 3.98
CA THR A 212 -17.86 0.98 3.63
C THR A 212 -17.51 2.10 2.67
N GLU A 213 -18.32 2.29 1.62
CA GLU A 213 -18.11 3.36 0.66
C GLU A 213 -18.31 4.75 1.29
N LEU A 214 -19.31 4.90 2.17
CA LEU A 214 -19.53 6.14 2.91
C LEU A 214 -18.29 6.51 3.74
N LYS A 215 -17.68 5.54 4.43
CA LYS A 215 -16.45 5.76 5.20
C LYS A 215 -15.27 6.20 4.32
N LYS A 216 -15.12 5.60 3.13
CA LYS A 216 -14.10 6.00 2.15
C LYS A 216 -14.30 7.45 1.70
N GLN A 217 -15.54 7.80 1.33
CA GLN A 217 -15.88 9.13 0.85
C GLN A 217 -15.72 10.20 1.94
N GLU A 218 -16.13 9.92 3.18
CA GLU A 218 -15.92 10.83 4.32
C GLU A 218 -14.43 11.03 4.62
N SER A 219 -13.62 9.97 4.52
CA SER A 219 -12.17 10.07 4.66
C SER A 219 -11.54 10.92 3.54
N LEU A 220 -12.01 10.77 2.30
CA LEU A 220 -11.57 11.58 1.16
C LEU A 220 -11.92 13.06 1.36
N LEU A 221 -13.15 13.36 1.77
CA LEU A 221 -13.58 14.73 2.09
C LEU A 221 -12.71 15.36 3.18
N ALA A 222 -12.45 14.65 4.27
CA ALA A 222 -11.61 15.12 5.35
C ALA A 222 -10.18 15.46 4.86
N GLN A 223 -9.63 14.63 3.97
CA GLN A 223 -8.33 14.90 3.37
C GLN A 223 -8.35 16.16 2.50
N ILE A 224 -9.31 16.29 1.57
CA ILE A 224 -9.36 17.46 0.67
C ILE A 224 -9.60 18.74 1.47
N HIS A 225 -10.47 18.72 2.49
CA HIS A 225 -10.65 19.87 3.39
C HIS A 225 -9.36 20.26 4.13
N GLY A 226 -8.59 19.28 4.59
CA GLY A 226 -7.26 19.51 5.16
C GLY A 226 -6.31 20.17 4.16
N GLU A 227 -6.24 19.67 2.92
CA GLU A 227 -5.40 20.24 1.85
C GLU A 227 -5.80 21.68 1.51
N MET A 228 -7.10 21.97 1.41
CA MET A 228 -7.61 23.32 1.15
C MET A 228 -7.27 24.32 2.24
N SER A 229 -7.30 23.89 3.52
CA SER A 229 -6.95 24.77 4.65
C SER A 229 -5.48 25.22 4.64
N VAL A 230 -4.61 24.46 3.97
CA VAL A 230 -3.17 24.73 3.84
C VAL A 230 -2.86 25.58 2.59
N GLY A 231 -3.88 25.94 1.79
CA GLY A 231 -3.75 26.85 0.64
C GLY A 231 -3.36 26.18 -0.68
N SER A 232 -3.41 24.86 -0.77
CA SER A 232 -3.21 24.12 -2.03
C SER A 232 -4.55 23.75 -2.62
N VAL A 233 -5.03 24.50 -3.62
CA VAL A 233 -6.28 24.18 -4.32
C VAL A 233 -6.03 24.13 -5.82
N ALA A 234 -5.72 22.94 -6.31
CA ALA A 234 -5.81 22.65 -7.73
C ALA A 234 -7.30 22.55 -8.11
N LYS A 235 -7.71 23.12 -9.25
CA LYS A 235 -9.09 23.05 -9.77
C LYS A 235 -9.67 21.62 -9.77
N HIS A 236 -8.83 20.62 -10.06
CA HIS A 236 -9.22 19.22 -10.02
C HIS A 236 -9.65 18.73 -8.62
N ARG A 237 -9.03 19.25 -7.54
CA ARG A 237 -9.41 18.91 -6.16
C ARG A 237 -10.76 19.51 -5.76
N GLU A 238 -11.11 20.68 -6.29
CA GLU A 238 -12.45 21.26 -6.10
C GLU A 238 -13.51 20.37 -6.75
N GLU A 239 -13.27 19.93 -8.00
CA GLU A 239 -14.18 19.01 -8.69
C GLU A 239 -14.36 17.70 -7.90
N GLN A 240 -13.27 17.09 -7.42
CA GLN A 240 -13.32 15.90 -6.55
C GLN A 240 -14.10 16.14 -5.25
N LEU A 241 -13.96 17.33 -4.64
CA LEU A 241 -14.70 17.69 -3.42
C LEU A 241 -16.21 17.67 -3.68
N TRP A 242 -16.66 18.36 -4.73
CA TRP A 242 -18.08 18.42 -5.09
C TRP A 242 -18.65 17.04 -5.41
N GLU A 243 -17.88 16.21 -6.13
CA GLU A 243 -18.26 14.83 -6.42
C GLU A 243 -18.42 13.98 -5.16
N ALA A 244 -17.43 14.00 -4.26
CA ALA A 244 -17.47 13.24 -3.02
C ALA A 244 -18.62 13.71 -2.11
N GLN A 245 -18.88 15.02 -2.00
CA GLN A 245 -20.02 15.56 -1.24
C GLN A 245 -21.37 15.08 -1.79
N ARG A 246 -21.50 15.04 -3.12
CA ARG A 246 -22.70 14.51 -3.80
C ARG A 246 -22.90 13.03 -3.47
N ILE A 247 -21.86 12.21 -3.58
CA ILE A 247 -21.91 10.77 -3.30
C ILE A 247 -22.28 10.51 -1.82
N VAL A 248 -21.62 11.20 -0.88
CA VAL A 248 -21.94 11.11 0.56
C VAL A 248 -23.40 11.43 0.83
N THR A 249 -23.93 12.48 0.23
CA THR A 249 -25.33 12.88 0.40
C THR A 249 -26.29 11.80 -0.10
N GLN A 250 -25.99 11.19 -1.25
CA GLN A 250 -26.81 10.12 -1.82
C GLN A 250 -26.75 8.85 -0.96
N LEU A 251 -25.55 8.43 -0.52
CA LEU A 251 -25.36 7.27 0.35
C LEU A 251 -26.08 7.43 1.70
N LYS A 252 -25.94 8.59 2.37
CA LYS A 252 -26.64 8.88 3.63
C LYS A 252 -28.15 8.83 3.47
N ARG A 253 -28.67 9.31 2.34
CA ARG A 253 -30.11 9.23 2.03
C ARG A 253 -30.57 7.79 1.84
N GLN A 254 -29.84 6.98 1.07
CA GLN A 254 -30.17 5.57 0.84
C GLN A 254 -30.09 4.74 2.12
N LEU A 255 -29.03 4.91 2.92
CA LEU A 255 -28.89 4.24 4.22
C LEU A 255 -30.05 4.58 5.17
N LYS A 256 -30.51 5.84 5.19
CA LYS A 256 -31.67 6.24 6.00
C LYS A 256 -32.98 5.60 5.52
N HIS A 257 -33.14 5.37 4.22
CA HIS A 257 -34.34 4.71 3.67
C HIS A 257 -34.35 3.20 3.90
N GLN A 258 -33.18 2.56 3.94
CA GLN A 258 -33.07 1.11 4.14
C GLN A 258 -32.90 0.69 5.60
N ALA A 259 -32.47 1.60 6.49
CA ALA A 259 -32.49 1.33 7.93
C ALA A 259 -33.96 1.18 8.37
N PRO A 260 -34.38 0.00 8.90
CA PRO A 260 -35.72 -0.17 9.39
C PRO A 260 -35.97 0.88 10.47
N THR A 261 -37.07 1.61 10.32
CA THR A 261 -37.59 2.47 11.37
C THR A 261 -37.76 1.59 12.59
N THR A 262 -36.86 1.72 13.57
CA THR A 262 -37.08 1.22 14.92
C THR A 262 -38.20 2.08 15.47
N VAL A 263 -39.44 1.76 15.07
CA VAL A 263 -40.64 2.29 15.69
C VAL A 263 -40.58 1.77 17.10
N THR A 264 -40.16 2.68 17.97
CA THR A 264 -40.37 2.62 19.40
C THR A 264 -41.88 2.50 19.61
N SER A 265 -42.36 1.26 19.71
CA SER A 265 -43.71 0.98 20.18
C SER A 265 -43.61 0.69 21.66
N ALA A 266 -43.86 1.72 22.45
CA ALA A 266 -44.33 1.61 23.83
C ALA A 266 -45.16 2.86 24.14
N PRO A 267 -46.23 2.78 24.95
CA PRO A 267 -46.89 1.59 25.51
C PRO A 267 -48.19 1.21 24.77
#